data_AF-A0A3R7E495-F1
#
_entry.id   AF-A0A3R7E495-F1
#
_cell.length_a   1.000
_cell.length_b   1.000
_cell.length_c   1.000
_cell.angle_alpha   90.00
_cell.angle_beta   90.00
_cell.angle_gamma   90.00
#
_symmetry.space_group_name_H-M   'P 1'
#
loop_
_entity.id
_entity.type
_entity.pdbx_description
1 polymer ?
#
loop_
_entity_poly.entity_id
_entity_poly.type
_entity_poly.pdbx_seq_one_letter_code
_entity_poly.pdbx_strand_id
1 'polypeptide(L)' 'MKKQRRPQDSQEVLDAAERCMNPWNKKCSNTDIVLYIMFNGKRLPICHKCWEEISSKDIEWRYT' A
#
# COMPACT_ATOMS: atom_id res chain seq x y z
N MET A 1 -26.71 2.72 -38.50
CA MET A 1 -25.92 2.09 -37.41
C MET A 1 -24.87 3.08 -36.93
N LYS A 2 -25.11 3.82 -35.84
CA LYS A 2 -24.07 4.66 -35.22
C LYS A 2 -23.39 3.80 -34.16
N LYS A 3 -22.14 3.38 -34.41
CA LYS A 3 -21.30 2.82 -33.35
C LYS A 3 -21.08 3.95 -32.34
N GLN A 4 -21.89 3.95 -31.29
CA GLN A 4 -21.65 4.79 -30.13
C GLN A 4 -20.31 4.32 -29.56
N ARG A 5 -19.28 5.18 -29.63
CA ARG A 5 -18.06 4.96 -28.86
C ARG A 5 -18.48 4.92 -27.39
N ARG A 6 -18.08 3.87 -26.67
CA ARG A 6 -18.33 3.76 -25.23
C ARG A 6 -17.76 5.00 -24.55
N PRO A 7 -18.43 5.61 -23.56
CA PRO A 7 -17.79 6.51 -22.63
C PRO A 7 -16.88 5.65 -21.75
N GLN A 8 -15.71 5.29 -22.30
CA GLN A 8 -14.52 5.08 -21.51
C GLN A 8 -14.04 6.49 -21.16
N ASP A 9 -13.61 6.70 -19.92
CA ASP A 9 -13.05 7.94 -19.40
C ASP A 9 -14.08 8.88 -18.75
N SER A 10 -13.93 9.10 -17.43
CA SER A 10 -14.28 10.32 -16.66
C SER A 10 -14.59 10.10 -15.17
N GLN A 11 -14.53 8.88 -14.63
CA GLN A 11 -14.70 8.67 -13.17
C GLN A 11 -13.67 7.69 -12.60
N GLU A 12 -12.38 7.96 -12.84
CA GLU A 12 -11.40 7.66 -11.79
C GLU A 12 -11.42 8.85 -10.85
N VAL A 13 -12.14 8.70 -9.75
CA VAL A 13 -12.04 9.60 -8.61
C VAL A 13 -10.54 9.72 -8.32
N LEU A 14 -10.03 10.95 -8.16
CA LEU A 14 -8.68 11.21 -7.68
C LEU A 14 -8.59 10.77 -6.21
N ASP A 15 -8.84 9.49 -5.95
CA ASP A 15 -8.57 8.85 -4.68
C ASP A 15 -7.06 8.98 -4.52
N ALA A 16 -6.66 9.79 -3.55
CA ALA A 16 -5.25 9.96 -3.23
C ALA A 16 -4.63 8.56 -3.10
N ALA A 17 -3.70 8.23 -4.00
CA ALA A 17 -3.09 6.90 -4.05
C ALA A 17 -2.63 6.48 -2.65
N GLU A 18 -3.02 5.27 -2.23
CA GLU A 18 -2.65 4.74 -0.92
C GLU A 18 -1.13 4.76 -0.75
N ARG A 19 -0.66 5.20 0.42
CA ARG A 19 0.77 5.38 0.71
C ARG A 19 1.21 4.45 1.81
N CYS A 20 2.45 4.01 1.72
CA CYS A 20 3.10 3.20 2.74
C CYS A 20 2.97 3.87 4.12
N MET A 21 2.57 3.09 5.12
CA MET A 21 2.47 3.50 6.52
C MET A 21 3.35 2.62 7.40
N ASN A 22 4.57 2.32 6.94
CA ASN A 22 5.54 1.53 7.69
C ASN A 22 5.79 2.13 9.09
N PRO A 23 5.43 1.42 10.19
CA PRO A 23 5.63 1.91 11.56
C PRO A 23 7.09 2.19 11.92
N TRP A 24 8.02 1.45 11.30
CA TRP A 24 9.46 1.55 11.52
C TRP A 24 10.13 2.56 10.59
N ASN A 25 9.47 3.00 9.52
CA ASN A 25 9.92 4.06 8.62
C ASN A 25 8.79 5.08 8.36
N LYS A 26 8.52 5.91 9.37
CA LYS A 26 7.41 6.89 9.41
C LYS A 26 7.49 8.00 8.35
N LYS A 27 8.56 8.08 7.56
CA LYS A 27 8.75 9.08 6.49
C LYS A 27 8.45 8.54 5.09
N CYS A 28 8.22 7.23 4.95
CA CYS A 28 7.94 6.64 3.64
C CYS A 28 6.58 7.14 3.11
N SER A 29 6.53 7.50 1.83
CA SER A 29 5.32 7.95 1.13
C SER A 29 5.11 7.23 -0.22
N ASN A 30 5.86 6.15 -0.45
CA ASN A 30 5.80 5.32 -1.66
C ASN A 30 4.43 4.66 -1.77
N THR A 31 3.90 4.59 -3.00
CA THR A 31 2.58 4.07 -3.35
C THR A 31 2.62 2.65 -3.92
N ASP A 32 3.81 2.07 -4.11
CA ASP A 32 3.99 0.68 -4.57
C ASP A 32 3.72 -0.33 -3.43
N ILE A 33 2.45 -0.45 -3.03
CA ILE A 33 1.99 -1.28 -1.91
C ILE A 33 1.96 -2.75 -2.32
N VAL A 34 2.63 -3.61 -1.55
CA VAL A 34 2.73 -5.07 -1.83
C VAL A 34 2.13 -5.95 -0.73
N LEU A 35 1.89 -5.37 0.46
CA LEU A 35 1.50 -6.11 1.67
C LEU A 35 0.71 -5.19 2.61
N TYR A 36 -0.17 -5.80 3.41
CA TYR A 36 -0.76 -5.17 4.58
C TYR A 36 -0.35 -5.91 5.86
N ILE A 37 0.05 -5.17 6.89
CA ILE A 37 0.35 -5.73 8.22
C ILE A 37 -0.70 -5.28 9.24
N MET A 38 -0.85 -6.06 10.31
CA MET A 38 -1.55 -5.62 11.51
C MET A 38 -0.53 -5.07 12.51
N PHE A 39 -0.70 -3.82 12.93
CA PHE A 39 0.16 -3.18 13.91
C PHE A 39 -0.69 -2.36 14.89
N ASN A 40 -0.60 -2.66 16.19
CA ASN A 40 -1.42 -2.04 17.24
C ASN A 40 -2.92 -2.01 16.89
N GLY A 41 -3.45 -3.13 16.39
CA GLY A 41 -4.85 -3.28 16.00
C GLY A 41 -5.25 -2.55 14.70
N LYS A 42 -4.31 -1.92 13.98
CA LYS A 42 -4.58 -1.23 12.71
C LYS A 42 -3.99 -2.01 11.54
N ARG A 43 -4.75 -2.10 10.45
CA ARG A 43 -4.26 -2.60 9.15
C ARG A 43 -3.50 -1.48 8.45
N LEU A 44 -2.23 -1.69 8.15
CA LEU A 44 -1.36 -0.68 7.54
C LEU A 44 -0.76 -1.18 6.21
N PRO A 45 -0.76 -0.37 5.15
CA PRO A 45 -0.12 -0.70 3.87
C PRO A 45 1.41 -0.59 3.96
N ILE A 46 2.14 -1.54 3.37
CA ILE A 46 3.60 -1.59 3.29
C ILE A 46 4.03 -1.67 1.82
N CYS A 47 4.94 -0.78 1.42
CA CYS A 47 5.49 -0.78 0.06
C CYS A 47 6.60 -1.81 -0.15
N HIS A 48 6.88 -2.14 -1.41
CA HIS A 48 7.93 -3.09 -1.81
C HIS A 48 9.26 -2.85 -1.09
N LYS A 49 9.80 -1.63 -1.18
CA LYS A 49 11.09 -1.25 -0.56
C LYS A 49 11.09 -1.49 0.96
N CYS A 50 10.03 -1.08 1.65
CA CYS A 50 9.93 -1.29 3.10
C CYS A 50 9.80 -2.77 3.45
N TRP A 51 9.08 -3.54 2.63
CA TRP A 51 8.93 -4.97 2.84
C TRP A 51 10.26 -5.71 2.66
N GLU A 52 11.03 -5.38 1.63
CA GLU A 52 12.37 -5.92 1.40
C GLU A 52 13.26 -5.73 2.65
N GLU A 53 13.31 -4.51 3.20
CA GLU A 53 14.07 -4.18 4.40
C GLU A 53 13.58 -4.89 5.67
N ILE A 54 12.28 -5.17 5.79
CA ILE A 54 11.71 -5.91 6.93
C ILE A 54 12.03 -7.40 6.80
N SER A 55 11.77 -7.97 5.62
CA SER A 55 11.92 -9.40 5.33
C SER A 55 13.38 -9.87 5.36
N SER A 56 14.33 -8.96 5.17
CA SER A 56 15.75 -9.26 5.29
C SER A 56 16.26 -9.34 6.75
N LYS A 57 15.43 -8.98 7.73
CA LYS A 57 15.83 -8.97 9.15
C LYS A 57 15.40 -10.26 9.83
N ASP A 58 16.28 -10.77 10.70
CA ASP A 58 16.01 -11.91 11.56
C ASP A 58 15.23 -11.46 12.81
N ILE A 59 13.99 -11.01 12.60
CA ILE A 59 13.09 -10.54 13.66
C ILE A 59 11.81 -11.36 13.61
N GLU A 60 11.56 -12.10 14.69
CA GLU A 60 10.32 -12.86 14.87
C GLU A 60 9.26 -12.04 15.60
N TRP A 61 8.00 -12.25 15.24
CA TRP A 61 6.87 -11.71 15.97
C TRP A 61 6.74 -12.42 17.32
N ARG A 62 6.85 -11.66 18.42
CA ARG A 62 6.60 -12.19 19.77
C ARG A 62 5.20 -11.80 20.21
N TYR A 63 4.41 -12.79 20.60
CA TYR A 63 3.17 -12.59 21.35
C TYR A 63 3.54 -12.55 22.84
N THR A 64 3.96 -11.39 23.34
CA THR A 64 4.17 -11.17 24.79
C THR A 64 2.94 -10.52 25.40
#